data_AF-A0AAV0EID2-F1
#
_entry.id   AF-A0AAV0EID2-F1
#
_cell.length_a   1.000
_cell.length_b   1.000
_cell.length_c   1.000
_cell.angle_alpha   90.00
_cell.angle_beta   90.00
_cell.angle_gamma   90.00
#
_symmetry.space_group_name_H-M   'P 1'
#
loop_
_entity.id
_entity.type
_entity.pdbx_description
1 polymer ?
#
loop_
_entity_poly.entity_id
_entity_poly.type
_entity_poly.pdbx_seq_one_letter_code
_entity_poly.pdbx_strand_id
1 'polypeptide(L)'
;MEIKIDFMQCLETDMIINILLCLTDPTDLVRAGAVSHFWRQFMIENGISKKVCLRKFPQLSSIAWVVEQGCRPSESYVGCTSCTNPELESPRTEHKVYASLLKATQTQLASSPTESIDRAIGASSTDNFPLESISNTLYPRESYMGTASYWSSKGQRNPDVPETLIYKLKADFGVVTEFRIQPFEAYFQPGKPIYSAKSVRFRVGHPKSPTEISSLELPTQHPVNDKFVWTYTSEEFLMTQESCLQAFKLPEPVLCIGGFIQIELIGRVQTQEMDDLFYICVSHVKVGGRPLSPGFDVQMLEQQESSGKFSMTYNHEMFQCMLTTLADGEDDDLSRLFGQDERNVGLLGYLLGGVQQPVHMHPWEDDDDDSDEEMEFVLHDD
;
A
#
# COMPACT_ATOMS: atom_id res chain seq x y z
N MET A 1 -38.83 33.47 31.93
CA MET A 1 -38.06 33.51 30.67
C MET A 1 -36.78 32.74 30.95
N GLU A 2 -36.68 31.48 30.53
CA GLU A 2 -35.47 30.69 30.75
C GLU A 2 -34.35 31.24 29.87
N ILE A 3 -33.28 31.73 30.49
CA ILE A 3 -32.07 32.13 29.78
C ILE A 3 -31.41 30.82 29.33
N LYS A 4 -31.62 30.43 28.07
CA LYS A 4 -30.90 29.32 27.46
C LYS A 4 -29.50 29.81 27.12
N ILE A 5 -28.56 29.59 28.05
CA ILE A 5 -27.13 29.84 27.82
C ILE A 5 -26.59 28.68 26.99
N ASP A 6 -25.89 28.98 25.89
CA ASP A 6 -25.24 27.95 25.08
C ASP A 6 -24.10 27.34 25.90
N PHE A 7 -24.01 26.00 25.91
CA PHE A 7 -22.92 25.27 26.57
C PHE A 7 -21.54 25.83 26.22
N MET A 8 -21.34 26.26 24.97
CA MET A 8 -20.09 26.84 24.49
C MET A 8 -19.76 28.20 25.11
N GLN A 9 -20.73 28.86 25.75
CA GLN A 9 -20.54 30.11 26.49
C GLN A 9 -20.26 29.86 27.98
N CYS A 10 -20.47 28.63 28.46
CA CYS A 10 -20.28 28.25 29.87
C CYS A 10 -18.88 27.68 30.17
N LEU A 11 -18.11 27.30 29.15
CA LEU A 11 -16.81 26.65 29.28
C LEU A 11 -15.70 27.47 28.62
N GLU A 12 -14.48 27.27 29.10
CA GLU A 12 -13.29 27.80 28.45
C GLU A 12 -13.05 27.13 27.08
N THR A 13 -12.50 27.88 26.13
CA THR A 13 -12.22 27.44 24.76
C THR A 13 -11.47 26.12 24.72
N ASP A 14 -10.44 25.95 25.55
CA ASP A 14 -9.62 24.73 25.57
C ASP A 14 -10.41 23.50 26.05
N MET A 15 -11.32 23.67 27.01
CA MET A 15 -12.20 22.59 27.46
C MET A 15 -13.16 22.17 26.35
N ILE A 16 -13.74 23.14 25.65
CA ILE A 16 -14.63 22.89 24.52
C ILE A 16 -13.90 22.14 23.41
N ILE A 17 -12.68 22.58 23.04
CA ILE A 17 -11.86 21.89 22.05
C ILE A 17 -11.63 20.44 22.47
N ASN A 18 -11.19 20.20 23.71
CA ASN A 18 -10.95 18.84 24.21
C ASN A 18 -12.19 17.96 24.15
N ILE A 19 -13.37 18.50 24.48
CA ILE A 19 -14.65 17.78 24.38
C ILE A 19 -14.98 17.45 22.92
N LEU A 20 -14.81 18.41 22.00
CA LEU A 20 -15.05 18.17 20.58
C LEU A 20 -14.04 17.19 19.96
N LEU A 21 -12.81 17.12 20.47
CA LEU A 21 -11.80 16.15 20.04
C LEU A 21 -12.07 14.71 20.53
N CYS A 22 -13.07 14.52 21.39
CA CYS A 22 -13.61 13.20 21.71
C CYS A 22 -14.57 12.68 20.63
N LEU A 23 -15.02 13.54 19.69
CA LEU A 23 -15.85 13.15 18.55
C LEU A 23 -14.96 12.55 17.47
N THR A 24 -14.73 11.24 17.54
CA THR A 24 -13.92 10.49 16.57
C THR A 24 -14.72 10.03 15.35
N ASP A 25 -16.05 10.01 15.44
CA ASP A 25 -16.94 9.70 14.32
C ASP A 25 -17.20 10.96 13.46
N PRO A 26 -16.95 10.88 12.14
CA PRO A 26 -17.23 11.97 11.20
C PRO A 26 -18.67 12.49 11.24
N THR A 27 -19.65 11.61 11.47
CA THR A 27 -21.07 11.96 11.58
C THR A 27 -21.34 12.82 12.81
N ASP A 28 -20.66 12.54 13.92
CA ASP A 28 -20.85 13.29 15.16
C ASP A 28 -20.26 14.70 15.06
N LEU A 29 -19.16 14.88 14.33
CA LEU A 29 -18.65 16.21 13.99
C LEU A 29 -19.65 17.01 13.15
N VAL A 30 -20.27 16.38 12.13
CA VAL A 30 -21.30 17.04 11.31
C VAL A 30 -22.51 17.43 12.17
N ARG A 31 -22.95 16.54 13.06
CA ARG A 31 -24.06 16.81 13.99
C ARG A 31 -23.74 17.94 14.96
N ALA A 32 -22.53 17.98 15.52
CA ALA A 32 -22.08 19.07 16.37
C ALA A 32 -22.12 20.43 15.64
N GLY A 33 -21.68 20.47 14.38
CA GLY A 33 -21.76 21.67 13.54
C GLY A 33 -23.20 22.06 13.16
N ALA A 34 -24.16 21.14 13.24
CA ALA A 34 -25.56 21.41 12.94
C ALA A 34 -26.35 21.98 14.15
N VAL A 35 -25.79 21.94 15.36
CA VAL A 35 -26.45 22.42 16.59
C VAL A 35 -26.81 23.90 16.49
N SER A 36 -25.86 24.75 16.07
CA SER A 36 -26.10 26.18 15.86
C SER A 36 -25.04 26.81 14.94
N HIS A 37 -25.31 28.02 14.46
CA HIS A 37 -24.30 28.80 13.73
C HIS A 37 -23.05 29.05 14.58
N PHE A 38 -23.21 29.23 15.89
CA PHE A 38 -22.10 29.45 16.82
C PHE A 38 -21.18 28.24 16.91
N TRP A 39 -21.76 27.04 17.08
CA TRP A 39 -21.01 25.78 17.10
C TRP A 39 -20.21 25.56 15.81
N ARG A 40 -20.87 25.75 14.66
CA ARG A 40 -20.23 25.61 13.36
C ARG A 40 -19.05 26.57 13.20
N GLN A 41 -19.24 27.84 13.54
CA GLN A 41 -18.19 28.86 13.42
C GLN A 41 -17.03 28.55 14.38
N PHE A 42 -17.32 28.15 15.62
CA PHE A 42 -16.29 27.72 16.57
C PHE A 42 -15.47 26.54 16.05
N MET A 43 -16.12 25.52 15.47
CA MET A 43 -15.43 24.35 14.92
C MET A 43 -14.50 24.70 13.74
N ILE A 44 -14.93 25.65 12.90
CA ILE A 44 -14.16 26.15 11.75
C ILE A 44 -12.95 26.94 12.25
N GLU A 45 -13.16 27.92 13.13
CA GLU A 45 -12.10 28.79 13.66
C GLU A 45 -11.05 28.02 14.46
N ASN A 46 -11.45 26.97 15.17
CA ASN A 46 -10.55 26.15 15.98
C ASN A 46 -10.00 24.91 15.25
N GLY A 47 -10.30 24.74 13.96
CA GLY A 47 -9.76 23.68 13.12
C GLY A 47 -10.08 22.26 13.61
N ILE A 48 -11.28 22.04 14.17
CA ILE A 48 -11.63 20.79 14.85
C ILE A 48 -11.50 19.58 13.92
N SER A 49 -12.03 19.65 12.70
CA SER A 49 -11.94 18.56 11.71
C SER A 49 -10.50 18.18 11.41
N LYS A 50 -9.61 19.16 11.21
CA LYS A 50 -8.17 18.95 10.98
C LYS A 50 -7.51 18.26 12.17
N LYS A 51 -7.81 18.70 13.40
CA LYS A 51 -7.28 18.08 14.62
C LYS A 51 -7.77 16.64 14.81
N VAL A 52 -9.04 16.35 14.52
CA VAL A 52 -9.56 14.97 14.57
C VAL A 52 -8.91 14.10 13.50
N CYS A 53 -8.77 14.60 12.27
CA CYS A 53 -8.01 13.93 11.21
C CYS A 53 -6.59 13.58 11.63
N LEU A 54 -5.83 14.55 12.18
CA LEU A 54 -4.45 14.34 12.60
C LEU A 54 -4.31 13.35 13.75
N ARG A 55 -5.30 13.32 14.66
CA ARG A 55 -5.33 12.33 15.74
C ARG A 55 -5.56 10.92 15.21
N LYS A 56 -6.42 10.76 14.20
CA LYS A 56 -6.74 9.47 13.58
C LYS A 56 -5.66 9.01 12.59
N PHE A 57 -5.08 9.95 11.85
CA PHE A 57 -4.08 9.72 10.81
C PHE A 57 -2.91 10.70 11.00
N PRO A 58 -1.93 10.36 11.85
CA PRO A 58 -0.76 11.21 12.11
C PRO A 58 0.04 11.57 10.85
N GLN A 59 -0.06 10.74 9.79
CA GLN A 59 0.58 10.96 8.50
C GLN A 59 0.18 12.30 7.86
N LEU A 60 -1.02 12.82 8.17
CA LEU A 60 -1.49 14.11 7.65
C LEU A 60 -0.68 15.31 8.12
N SER A 61 0.23 15.15 9.10
CA SER A 61 1.18 16.19 9.50
C SER A 61 2.18 16.57 8.40
N SER A 62 2.31 15.74 7.36
CA SER A 62 3.10 16.03 6.15
C SER A 62 2.37 16.97 5.18
N ILE A 63 1.05 17.14 5.28
CA ILE A 63 0.29 18.06 4.43
C ILE A 63 0.63 19.50 4.85
N ALA A 64 1.24 20.26 3.95
CA ALA A 64 1.61 21.66 4.17
C ALA A 64 0.43 22.59 3.92
N TRP A 65 -0.31 22.38 2.84
CA TRP A 65 -1.51 23.15 2.51
C TRP A 65 -2.54 22.34 1.75
N VAL A 66 -3.76 22.90 1.71
CA VAL A 66 -4.91 22.29 1.04
C VAL A 66 -5.41 23.20 -0.07
N VAL A 67 -5.75 22.60 -1.22
CA VAL A 67 -6.32 23.31 -2.38
C VAL A 67 -7.69 22.70 -2.71
N GLU A 68 -8.71 23.55 -2.81
CA GLU A 68 -10.03 23.14 -3.28
C GLU A 68 -10.16 23.41 -4.79
N GLN A 69 -10.40 22.38 -5.57
CA GLN A 69 -10.58 22.47 -7.02
C GLN A 69 -12.07 22.69 -7.35
N GLY A 70 -12.35 23.67 -8.22
CA GLY A 70 -13.70 23.89 -8.75
C GLY A 70 -14.46 25.10 -8.19
N CYS A 71 -13.84 25.97 -7.38
CA CYS A 71 -14.42 27.28 -7.09
C CYS A 71 -14.44 28.11 -8.38
N ARG A 72 -15.59 28.13 -9.09
CA ARG A 72 -15.87 29.22 -10.03
C ARG A 72 -15.81 30.52 -9.24
N PRO A 73 -15.05 31.55 -9.68
CA PRO A 73 -15.19 32.86 -9.08
C PRO A 73 -16.65 33.26 -9.24
N SER A 74 -17.35 33.43 -8.12
CA SER A 74 -18.74 33.83 -8.13
C SER A 74 -18.88 35.13 -8.92
N GLU A 75 -19.59 35.10 -10.05
CA GLU A 75 -20.06 36.30 -10.77
C GLU A 75 -21.10 37.03 -9.91
N SER A 76 -20.66 37.67 -8.83
CA SER A 76 -21.48 38.62 -8.08
C SER A 76 -20.63 39.48 -7.15
N TYR A 77 -19.64 40.19 -7.67
CA TYR A 77 -19.27 41.52 -7.15
C TYR A 77 -18.56 42.29 -8.28
N VAL A 78 -19.35 43.05 -9.05
CA VAL A 78 -18.82 44.11 -9.91
C VAL A 78 -18.16 45.13 -8.98
N GLY A 79 -16.83 45.24 -9.06
CA GLY A 79 -16.07 46.33 -8.46
C GLY A 79 -15.04 45.92 -7.40
N CYS A 80 -14.00 45.19 -7.79
CA CYS A 80 -12.70 45.33 -7.11
C CYS A 80 -11.56 44.95 -8.05
N THR A 81 -10.84 45.98 -8.51
CA THR A 81 -9.68 45.88 -9.39
C THR A 81 -8.47 45.45 -8.56
N SER A 82 -8.29 44.14 -8.38
CA SER A 82 -7.07 43.52 -7.83
C SER A 82 -7.15 41.99 -7.95
N CYS A 83 -7.19 41.48 -9.18
CA CYS A 83 -7.24 40.05 -9.48
C CYS A 83 -5.84 39.48 -9.73
N THR A 84 -5.14 39.16 -8.64
CA THR A 84 -4.05 38.16 -8.60
C THR A 84 -3.80 37.81 -7.14
N ASN A 85 -4.32 36.67 -6.68
CA ASN A 85 -3.76 35.87 -5.57
C ASN A 85 -4.39 34.47 -5.63
N PRO A 86 -3.62 33.37 -5.46
CA PRO A 86 -4.21 32.06 -5.21
C PRO A 86 -5.02 32.16 -3.91
N GLU A 87 -6.21 31.59 -3.87
CA GLU A 87 -7.09 31.63 -2.69
C GLU A 87 -6.32 31.18 -1.45
N LEU A 88 -5.99 32.16 -0.60
CA LEU A 88 -5.39 31.98 0.70
C LEU A 88 -6.24 30.99 1.50
N GLU A 89 -5.61 29.96 2.05
CA GLU A 89 -6.20 28.91 2.90
C GLU A 89 -7.22 29.47 3.89
N SER A 90 -8.51 29.42 3.54
CA SER A 90 -9.53 29.85 4.47
C SER A 90 -9.75 28.74 5.50
N PRO A 91 -9.91 29.04 6.80
CA PRO A 91 -10.27 28.04 7.81
C PRO A 91 -11.53 27.25 7.45
N ARG A 92 -12.42 27.85 6.65
CA ARG A 92 -13.63 27.21 6.10
C ARG A 92 -13.28 26.12 5.10
N THR A 93 -12.36 26.40 4.18
CA THR A 93 -11.87 25.44 3.19
C THR A 93 -11.19 24.27 3.89
N GLU A 94 -10.25 24.53 4.80
CA GLU A 94 -9.60 23.46 5.56
C GLU A 94 -10.63 22.60 6.32
N HIS A 95 -11.54 23.24 7.06
CA HIS A 95 -12.58 22.53 7.80
C HIS A 95 -13.41 21.61 6.90
N LYS A 96 -13.83 22.11 5.73
CA LYS A 96 -14.60 21.35 4.73
C LYS A 96 -13.80 20.15 4.20
N VAL A 97 -12.55 20.36 3.82
CA VAL A 97 -11.71 19.32 3.22
C VAL A 97 -11.41 18.22 4.23
N TYR A 98 -10.97 18.56 5.44
CA TYR A 98 -10.69 17.56 6.49
C TYR A 98 -11.97 16.84 6.95
N ALA A 99 -13.12 17.53 7.07
CA ALA A 99 -14.39 16.85 7.34
C ALA A 99 -14.78 15.88 6.22
N SER A 100 -14.55 16.26 4.96
CA SER A 100 -14.81 15.41 3.80
C SER A 100 -13.87 14.20 3.77
N LEU A 101 -12.60 14.38 4.15
CA LEU A 101 -11.61 13.31 4.25
C LEU A 101 -11.99 12.28 5.32
N LEU A 102 -12.46 12.75 6.48
CA LEU A 102 -12.98 11.89 7.53
C LEU A 102 -14.17 11.05 7.05
N LYS A 103 -15.11 11.68 6.33
CA LYS A 103 -16.22 10.97 5.70
C LYS A 103 -15.72 9.96 4.67
N ALA A 104 -14.79 10.35 3.79
CA ALA A 104 -14.23 9.50 2.74
C ALA A 104 -13.60 8.24 3.34
N THR A 105 -12.71 8.41 4.31
CA THR A 105 -12.02 7.29 4.97
C THR A 105 -13.00 6.36 5.67
N GLN A 106 -14.02 6.88 6.35
CA GLN A 106 -15.05 6.04 6.97
C GLN A 106 -15.86 5.24 5.94
N THR A 107 -16.28 5.88 4.84
CA THR A 107 -17.00 5.19 3.77
C THR A 107 -16.14 4.10 3.14
N GLN A 108 -14.88 4.40 2.80
CA GLN A 108 -13.96 3.44 2.19
C GLN A 108 -13.69 2.25 3.11
N LEU A 109 -13.59 2.49 4.42
CA LEU A 109 -13.40 1.44 5.42
C LEU A 109 -14.64 0.55 5.65
N ALA A 110 -15.83 1.02 5.27
CA ALA A 110 -17.04 0.21 5.33
C ALA A 110 -17.15 -0.77 4.14
N SER A 111 -16.40 -0.53 3.07
CA SER A 111 -16.36 -1.38 1.87
C SER A 111 -15.28 -2.46 1.97
N SER A 112 -15.39 -3.52 1.16
CA SER A 112 -14.33 -4.53 1.06
C SER A 112 -13.03 -3.93 0.50
N PRO A 113 -11.84 -4.33 1.00
CA PRO A 113 -10.58 -3.89 0.44
C PRO A 113 -10.40 -4.33 -1.03
N THR A 114 -9.77 -3.49 -1.84
CA THR A 114 -9.39 -3.82 -3.23
C THR A 114 -7.88 -3.95 -3.37
N GLU A 115 -7.45 -4.69 -4.40
CA GLU A 115 -6.04 -4.84 -4.71
C GLU A 115 -5.43 -3.51 -5.15
N SER A 116 -4.46 -3.04 -4.37
CA SER A 116 -3.93 -1.70 -4.46
C SER A 116 -2.54 -1.62 -5.07
N ILE A 117 -1.82 -2.73 -5.29
CA ILE A 117 -0.48 -2.68 -5.92
C ILE A 117 -0.61 -2.33 -7.41
N ASP A 118 0.23 -1.40 -7.87
CA ASP A 118 0.43 -1.05 -9.28
C ASP A 118 1.63 -1.82 -9.85
N ARG A 119 2.80 -1.64 -9.25
CA ARG A 119 4.05 -2.22 -9.74
C ARG A 119 5.08 -2.47 -8.64
N ALA A 120 6.00 -3.38 -8.92
CA ALA A 120 7.18 -3.61 -8.09
C ALA A 120 8.25 -2.51 -8.30
N ILE A 121 8.92 -2.13 -7.21
CA ILE A 121 9.96 -1.08 -7.19
C ILE A 121 11.36 -1.66 -6.96
N GLY A 122 11.46 -2.71 -6.14
CA GLY A 122 12.75 -3.36 -5.94
C GLY A 122 12.74 -4.32 -4.77
N ALA A 123 13.75 -5.17 -4.75
CA ALA A 123 14.08 -6.04 -3.65
C ALA A 123 15.47 -5.67 -3.11
N SER A 124 15.71 -5.92 -1.82
CA SER A 124 17.04 -5.73 -1.23
C SER A 124 18.10 -6.60 -1.90
N SER A 125 17.71 -7.80 -2.33
CA SER A 125 18.51 -8.68 -3.16
C SER A 125 17.62 -9.56 -4.03
N THR A 126 18.21 -10.11 -5.10
CA THR A 126 17.61 -11.19 -5.89
C THR A 126 18.72 -12.14 -6.32
N ASP A 127 18.45 -13.43 -6.29
CA ASP A 127 19.42 -14.46 -6.68
C ASP A 127 19.55 -14.56 -8.21
N ASN A 128 18.65 -15.27 -8.88
CA ASN A 128 18.72 -15.49 -10.32
C ASN A 128 17.96 -14.41 -11.12
N PHE A 129 18.44 -13.17 -11.08
CA PHE A 129 17.83 -12.07 -11.84
C PHE A 129 18.08 -12.22 -13.36
N PRO A 130 17.07 -12.01 -14.24
CA PRO A 130 15.72 -11.51 -13.96
C PRO A 130 14.66 -12.59 -13.71
N LEU A 131 15.01 -13.87 -13.77
CA LEU A 131 14.05 -14.98 -13.71
C LEU A 131 13.29 -15.04 -12.39
N GLU A 132 13.97 -14.76 -11.27
CA GLU A 132 13.40 -14.76 -9.91
C GLU A 132 13.12 -13.35 -9.39
N SER A 133 12.72 -12.44 -10.29
CA SER A 133 12.50 -11.03 -9.95
C SER A 133 11.26 -10.81 -9.09
N ILE A 134 11.28 -9.75 -8.29
CA ILE A 134 10.12 -9.21 -7.53
C ILE A 134 8.87 -9.05 -8.39
N SER A 135 9.00 -8.79 -9.70
CA SER A 135 7.88 -8.68 -10.63
C SER A 135 6.99 -9.93 -10.66
N ASN A 136 7.54 -11.11 -10.39
CA ASN A 136 6.78 -12.36 -10.35
C ASN A 136 5.74 -12.38 -9.22
N THR A 137 5.98 -11.62 -8.15
CA THR A 137 5.08 -11.55 -6.99
C THR A 137 3.75 -10.84 -7.28
N LEU A 138 3.63 -10.13 -8.40
CA LEU A 138 2.45 -9.32 -8.73
C LEU A 138 1.26 -10.16 -9.19
N TYR A 139 1.49 -11.38 -9.67
CA TYR A 139 0.45 -12.23 -10.25
C TYR A 139 0.26 -13.50 -9.43
N PRO A 140 -0.99 -13.94 -9.19
CA PRO A 140 -1.28 -15.15 -8.43
C PRO A 140 -1.02 -16.39 -9.30
N ARG A 141 0.24 -16.66 -9.62
CA ARG A 141 0.66 -17.78 -10.46
C ARG A 141 1.96 -18.34 -9.91
N GLU A 142 1.97 -19.61 -9.52
CA GLU A 142 3.19 -20.29 -9.09
C GLU A 142 4.07 -20.71 -10.28
N SER A 143 3.52 -20.71 -11.51
CA SER A 143 4.26 -20.94 -12.74
C SER A 143 3.75 -20.08 -13.91
N TYR A 144 4.65 -19.74 -14.83
CA TYR A 144 4.38 -19.03 -16.08
C TYR A 144 5.13 -19.70 -17.22
N MET A 145 4.41 -20.09 -18.28
CA MET A 145 4.96 -20.80 -19.45
C MET A 145 5.78 -22.06 -19.08
N GLY A 146 5.37 -22.77 -18.02
CA GLY A 146 6.05 -23.99 -17.55
C GLY A 146 7.24 -23.75 -16.61
N THR A 147 7.61 -22.50 -16.36
CA THR A 147 8.66 -22.12 -15.41
C THR A 147 8.06 -21.63 -14.11
N ALA A 148 8.66 -21.97 -12.97
CA ALA A 148 8.23 -21.45 -11.67
C ALA A 148 8.28 -19.91 -11.64
N SER A 149 7.29 -19.28 -11.00
CA SER A 149 7.13 -17.83 -10.91
C SER A 149 7.10 -17.39 -9.45
N TYR A 150 8.22 -16.85 -9.00
CA TYR A 150 8.44 -16.37 -7.64
C TYR A 150 9.57 -15.35 -7.63
N TRP A 151 9.68 -14.60 -6.54
CA TRP A 151 10.90 -13.87 -6.20
C TRP A 151 11.76 -14.71 -5.25
N SER A 152 13.08 -14.66 -5.42
CA SER A 152 14.06 -15.31 -4.55
C SER A 152 15.11 -14.31 -4.07
N SER A 153 15.35 -14.27 -2.77
CA SER A 153 16.49 -13.54 -2.18
C SER A 153 17.83 -14.18 -2.55
N LYS A 154 18.94 -13.45 -2.44
CA LYS A 154 20.26 -14.11 -2.39
C LYS A 154 20.43 -14.97 -1.14
N GLY A 155 21.20 -16.04 -1.26
CA GLY A 155 21.55 -16.92 -0.15
C GLY A 155 22.32 -16.19 0.95
N GLN A 156 21.99 -16.50 2.20
CA GLN A 156 22.66 -15.93 3.38
C GLN A 156 23.05 -17.03 4.38
N ARG A 157 24.25 -16.92 4.97
CA ARG A 157 24.67 -17.81 6.06
C ARG A 157 23.98 -17.48 7.37
N ASN A 158 23.76 -16.18 7.62
CA ASN A 158 23.09 -15.73 8.83
C ASN A 158 21.57 -15.67 8.56
N PRO A 159 20.76 -16.50 9.22
CA PRO A 159 19.31 -16.51 9.02
C PRO A 159 18.62 -15.23 9.53
N ASP A 160 19.30 -14.42 10.35
CA ASP A 160 18.72 -13.20 10.91
C ASP A 160 18.84 -11.98 9.97
N VAL A 161 19.50 -12.13 8.82
CA VAL A 161 19.59 -11.05 7.80
C VAL A 161 18.25 -10.92 7.08
N PRO A 162 17.53 -9.80 7.23
CA PRO A 162 16.21 -9.63 6.63
C PRO A 162 16.31 -9.33 5.13
N GLU A 163 15.18 -9.48 4.45
CA GLU A 163 14.98 -9.00 3.08
C GLU A 163 13.84 -7.99 3.03
N THR A 164 13.82 -7.15 2.01
CA THR A 164 12.79 -6.14 1.81
C THR A 164 12.28 -6.17 0.38
N LEU A 165 10.96 -6.08 0.22
CA LEU A 165 10.27 -5.91 -1.06
C LEU A 165 9.53 -4.57 -1.03
N ILE A 166 9.72 -3.74 -2.05
CA ILE A 166 9.12 -2.41 -2.16
C ILE A 166 8.18 -2.37 -3.35
N TYR A 167 6.99 -1.82 -3.14
CA TYR A 167 5.95 -1.71 -4.16
C TYR A 167 5.37 -0.29 -4.21
N LYS A 168 4.87 0.06 -5.40
CA LYS A 168 4.07 1.25 -5.66
C LYS A 168 2.60 0.86 -5.71
N LEU A 169 1.76 1.63 -5.02
CA LEU A 169 0.31 1.51 -5.07
C LEU A 169 -0.26 2.26 -6.28
N LYS A 170 -1.45 1.85 -6.74
CA LYS A 170 -2.21 2.49 -7.82
C LYS A 170 -2.59 3.93 -7.53
N ALA A 171 -2.76 4.26 -6.25
CA ALA A 171 -3.05 5.62 -5.80
C ALA A 171 -1.98 6.10 -4.82
N ASP A 172 -1.63 7.37 -4.96
CA ASP A 172 -0.68 8.07 -4.10
C ASP A 172 -1.30 8.46 -2.77
N PHE A 173 -2.64 8.49 -2.72
CA PHE A 173 -3.41 8.79 -1.53
C PHE A 173 -4.51 7.75 -1.31
N GLY A 174 -4.45 7.05 -0.18
CA GLY A 174 -5.39 5.96 0.10
C GLY A 174 -5.25 5.40 1.50
N VAL A 175 -6.17 4.50 1.85
CA VAL A 175 -6.15 3.78 3.12
C VAL A 175 -5.69 2.35 2.88
N VAL A 176 -4.71 1.89 3.65
CA VAL A 176 -4.20 0.50 3.66
C VAL A 176 -4.71 -0.20 4.91
N THR A 177 -5.23 -1.40 4.75
CA THR A 177 -5.89 -2.16 5.83
C THR A 177 -5.27 -3.54 6.06
N GLU A 178 -4.77 -4.17 5.01
CA GLU A 178 -4.18 -5.51 5.11
C GLU A 178 -3.12 -5.75 4.03
N PHE A 179 -2.22 -6.67 4.34
CA PHE A 179 -1.26 -7.23 3.41
C PHE A 179 -1.54 -8.72 3.28
N ARG A 180 -1.33 -9.30 2.10
CA ARG A 180 -1.34 -10.75 1.94
C ARG A 180 -0.11 -11.22 1.20
N ILE A 181 0.53 -12.26 1.72
CA ILE A 181 1.78 -12.78 1.17
C ILE A 181 1.67 -14.29 1.09
N GLN A 182 2.13 -14.85 -0.03
CA GLN A 182 2.27 -16.28 -0.23
C GLN A 182 3.76 -16.62 -0.35
N PRO A 183 4.34 -17.33 0.64
CA PRO A 183 5.64 -17.96 0.50
C PRO A 183 5.65 -18.96 -0.65
N PHE A 184 6.81 -19.18 -1.26
CA PHE A 184 6.95 -20.14 -2.35
C PHE A 184 7.40 -21.52 -1.85
N GLU A 185 6.68 -22.55 -2.28
CA GLU A 185 7.10 -23.95 -2.23
C GLU A 185 7.95 -24.28 -3.46
N ALA A 186 9.21 -24.69 -3.25
CA ALA A 186 10.06 -25.17 -4.33
C ALA A 186 9.68 -26.61 -4.69
N TYR A 187 8.53 -26.78 -5.34
CA TYR A 187 7.95 -28.08 -5.71
C TYR A 187 8.84 -28.94 -6.61
N PHE A 188 9.88 -28.34 -7.21
CA PHE A 188 10.89 -28.97 -8.05
C PHE A 188 12.12 -29.48 -7.27
N GLN A 189 12.19 -29.25 -5.96
CA GLN A 189 13.25 -29.77 -5.09
C GLN A 189 12.74 -30.95 -4.25
N PRO A 190 13.60 -31.92 -3.91
CA PRO A 190 13.27 -33.00 -2.97
C PRO A 190 12.66 -32.46 -1.67
N GLY A 191 11.59 -33.10 -1.19
CA GLY A 191 10.90 -32.67 0.04
C GLY A 191 10.04 -31.41 -0.08
N LYS A 192 10.02 -30.74 -1.25
CA LYS A 192 9.21 -29.54 -1.55
C LYS A 192 9.35 -28.46 -0.46
N PRO A 193 10.57 -27.98 -0.19
CA PRO A 193 10.82 -27.04 0.88
C PRO A 193 10.11 -25.71 0.64
N ILE A 194 9.66 -25.08 1.73
CA ILE A 194 9.00 -23.78 1.70
C ILE A 194 9.99 -22.73 2.23
N TYR A 195 10.38 -21.81 1.35
CA TYR A 195 11.36 -20.77 1.68
C TYR A 195 10.66 -19.53 2.25
N SER A 196 10.01 -19.67 3.40
CA SER A 196 9.31 -18.53 4.01
C SER A 196 10.18 -17.79 5.05
N ALA A 197 9.66 -16.64 5.50
CA ALA A 197 10.21 -15.92 6.65
C ALA A 197 9.56 -16.40 7.96
N LYS A 198 10.17 -16.09 9.11
CA LYS A 198 9.58 -16.33 10.44
C LYS A 198 8.51 -15.29 10.76
N SER A 199 8.79 -14.03 10.44
CA SER A 199 7.87 -12.91 10.63
C SER A 199 8.00 -11.89 9.50
N VAL A 200 7.00 -11.02 9.40
CA VAL A 200 6.95 -9.92 8.45
C VAL A 200 6.61 -8.61 9.15
N ARG A 201 7.15 -7.50 8.64
CA ARG A 201 6.84 -6.15 9.09
C ARG A 201 6.52 -5.26 7.89
N PHE A 202 5.52 -4.41 8.04
CA PHE A 202 5.04 -3.54 6.97
C PHE A 202 5.41 -2.09 7.24
N ARG A 203 5.80 -1.38 6.19
CA ARG A 203 6.02 0.06 6.23
C ARG A 203 5.25 0.75 5.13
N VAL A 204 4.75 1.93 5.43
CA VAL A 204 4.01 2.79 4.49
C VAL A 204 4.70 4.14 4.46
N GLY A 205 4.86 4.72 3.28
CA GLY A 205 5.61 5.96 3.14
C GLY A 205 5.67 6.51 1.72
N HIS A 206 6.69 7.33 1.51
CA HIS A 206 6.93 8.03 0.26
C HIS A 206 8.43 8.20 -0.02
N PRO A 207 8.82 8.50 -1.26
CA PRO A 207 10.21 8.86 -1.60
C PRO A 207 10.59 10.19 -0.94
N LYS A 208 11.88 10.43 -0.71
CA LYS A 208 12.34 11.71 -0.13
C LYS A 208 12.22 12.87 -1.12
N SER A 209 12.31 12.59 -2.41
CA SER A 209 12.21 13.60 -3.46
C SER A 209 11.57 13.09 -4.76
N PRO A 210 11.03 13.97 -5.61
CA PRO A 210 10.49 13.56 -6.91
C PRO A 210 11.57 12.98 -7.83
N THR A 211 12.82 13.43 -7.70
CA THR A 211 13.95 12.89 -8.46
C THR A 211 14.19 11.41 -8.15
N GLU A 212 13.96 10.98 -6.91
CA GLU A 212 14.03 9.55 -6.57
C GLU A 212 12.93 8.75 -7.25
N ILE A 213 11.72 9.30 -7.43
CA ILE A 213 10.61 8.64 -8.17
C ILE A 213 11.06 8.26 -9.58
N SER A 214 11.67 9.20 -10.31
CA SER A 214 12.16 8.98 -11.67
C SER A 214 13.27 7.93 -11.74
N SER A 215 14.05 7.77 -10.66
CA SER A 215 15.09 6.73 -10.58
C SER A 215 14.55 5.31 -10.33
N LEU A 216 13.25 5.17 -10.08
CA LEU A 216 12.58 3.93 -9.66
C LEU A 216 11.61 3.39 -10.74
N GLU A 217 11.83 3.74 -12.01
CA GLU A 217 11.01 3.23 -13.12
C GLU A 217 11.20 1.73 -13.37
N LEU A 218 12.39 1.18 -13.03
CA LEU A 218 12.71 -0.24 -13.14
C LEU A 218 13.00 -0.86 -11.77
N PRO A 219 12.60 -2.14 -11.54
CA PRO A 219 12.88 -2.83 -10.28
C PRO A 219 14.38 -2.90 -9.97
N THR A 220 14.77 -2.30 -8.84
CA THR A 220 16.17 -2.32 -8.39
C THR A 220 16.51 -3.61 -7.61
N GLN A 221 17.76 -4.04 -7.71
CA GLN A 221 18.29 -5.27 -7.08
C GLN A 221 19.21 -4.96 -5.88
N HIS A 222 19.09 -3.75 -5.35
CA HIS A 222 19.92 -3.24 -4.28
C HIS A 222 19.04 -2.58 -3.22
N PRO A 223 19.47 -2.56 -1.95
CA PRO A 223 18.75 -1.85 -0.91
C PRO A 223 18.62 -0.38 -1.28
N VAL A 224 17.39 0.10 -1.39
CA VAL A 224 17.05 1.50 -1.69
C VAL A 224 16.26 2.14 -0.55
N ASN A 225 16.30 1.55 0.65
CA ASN A 225 15.57 2.04 1.82
C ASN A 225 15.92 3.49 2.18
N ASP A 226 17.13 3.92 1.86
CA ASP A 226 17.61 5.27 2.05
C ASP A 226 16.94 6.30 1.15
N LYS A 227 16.23 5.89 0.09
CA LYS A 227 15.45 6.77 -0.79
C LYS A 227 14.03 7.04 -0.29
N PHE A 228 13.63 6.45 0.85
CA PHE A 228 12.25 6.55 1.34
C PHE A 228 12.19 7.17 2.73
N VAL A 229 11.05 7.79 3.02
CA VAL A 229 10.60 8.17 4.35
C VAL A 229 9.40 7.29 4.69
N TRP A 230 9.58 6.45 5.71
CA TRP A 230 8.52 5.58 6.22
C TRP A 230 7.76 6.31 7.33
N THR A 231 6.50 6.67 7.07
CA THR A 231 5.64 7.41 8.00
C THR A 231 4.84 6.49 8.92
N TYR A 232 4.81 5.19 8.60
CA TYR A 232 4.24 4.15 9.44
C TYR A 232 5.11 2.89 9.37
N THR A 233 5.25 2.22 10.52
CA THR A 233 5.86 0.89 10.66
C THR A 233 4.95 0.06 11.55
N SER A 234 4.55 -1.13 11.09
CA SER A 234 3.72 -2.03 11.87
C SER A 234 4.51 -2.77 12.95
N GLU A 235 3.80 -3.48 13.82
CA GLU A 235 4.38 -4.59 14.57
C GLU A 235 4.83 -5.73 13.64
N GLU A 236 5.52 -6.72 14.20
CA GLU A 236 5.86 -7.95 13.49
C GLU A 236 4.69 -8.93 13.53
N PHE A 237 4.36 -9.50 12.38
CA PHE A 237 3.39 -10.56 12.25
C PHE A 237 4.09 -11.87 11.97
N LEU A 238 3.71 -12.94 12.68
CA LEU A 238 4.25 -14.28 12.43
C LEU A 238 3.76 -14.81 11.08
N MET A 239 4.66 -15.39 10.30
CA MET A 239 4.37 -16.04 9.02
C MET A 239 4.39 -17.55 9.21
N THR A 240 3.36 -18.23 8.72
CA THR A 240 3.31 -19.70 8.73
C THR A 240 4.18 -20.25 7.61
N GLN A 241 4.71 -21.46 7.83
CA GLN A 241 5.56 -22.17 6.86
C GLN A 241 4.70 -22.94 5.85
N GLU A 242 3.76 -22.24 5.19
CA GLU A 242 2.78 -22.81 4.27
C GLU A 242 2.74 -21.99 2.97
N SER A 243 2.70 -22.66 1.81
CA SER A 243 2.53 -22.02 0.50
C SER A 243 1.05 -21.71 0.24
N CYS A 244 0.48 -20.84 1.08
CA CYS A 244 -0.86 -20.31 0.90
C CYS A 244 -0.84 -18.78 1.06
N LEU A 245 -1.85 -18.10 0.51
CA LEU A 245 -1.96 -16.65 0.62
C LEU A 245 -2.40 -16.26 2.05
N GLN A 246 -1.42 -15.94 2.89
CA GLN A 246 -1.61 -15.57 4.29
C GLN A 246 -2.01 -14.10 4.42
N ALA A 247 -2.99 -13.78 5.27
CA ALA A 247 -3.50 -12.42 5.46
C ALA A 247 -3.01 -11.80 6.77
N PHE A 248 -2.41 -10.62 6.68
CA PHE A 248 -1.89 -9.81 7.78
C PHE A 248 -2.67 -8.51 7.88
N LYS A 249 -3.63 -8.47 8.81
CA LYS A 249 -4.49 -7.30 9.02
C LYS A 249 -3.80 -6.31 9.95
N LEU A 250 -3.78 -5.04 9.55
CA LEU A 250 -3.27 -3.99 10.41
C LEU A 250 -4.25 -3.75 11.58
N PRO A 251 -3.75 -3.49 12.81
CA PRO A 251 -4.62 -3.21 13.96
C PRO A 251 -5.53 -2.00 13.73
N GLU A 252 -5.00 -0.98 13.05
CA GLU A 252 -5.74 0.20 12.61
C GLU A 252 -5.43 0.47 11.14
N PRO A 253 -6.39 1.00 10.37
CA PRO A 253 -6.15 1.43 9.01
C PRO A 253 -5.12 2.56 8.91
N VAL A 254 -4.22 2.46 7.94
CA VAL A 254 -3.12 3.41 7.77
C VAL A 254 -3.38 4.28 6.55
N LEU A 255 -3.26 5.59 6.72
CA LEU A 255 -3.31 6.52 5.59
C LEU A 255 -1.96 6.54 4.87
N CYS A 256 -1.95 6.08 3.62
CA CYS A 256 -0.80 6.11 2.74
C CYS A 256 -0.76 7.45 1.99
N ILE A 257 0.34 8.18 2.14
CA ILE A 257 0.63 9.43 1.43
C ILE A 257 1.90 9.20 0.62
N GLY A 258 1.83 9.39 -0.69
CA GLY A 258 2.88 9.12 -1.68
C GLY A 258 2.82 7.71 -2.29
N GLY A 259 2.01 6.81 -1.75
CA GLY A 259 1.66 5.53 -2.41
C GLY A 259 2.75 4.47 -2.41
N PHE A 260 3.70 4.44 -1.47
CA PHE A 260 4.72 3.39 -1.41
C PHE A 260 4.60 2.55 -0.15
N ILE A 261 4.84 1.25 -0.31
CA ILE A 261 4.88 0.29 0.80
C ILE A 261 6.15 -0.55 0.73
N GLN A 262 6.59 -1.02 1.89
CA GLN A 262 7.66 -1.98 2.05
C GLN A 262 7.21 -3.14 2.91
N ILE A 263 7.61 -4.34 2.49
CA ILE A 263 7.48 -5.58 3.25
C ILE A 263 8.89 -5.97 3.67
N GLU A 264 9.14 -6.05 4.98
CA GLU A 264 10.37 -6.56 5.57
C GLU A 264 10.13 -8.01 6.00
N LEU A 265 10.86 -8.95 5.39
CA LEU A 265 10.82 -10.38 5.63
C LEU A 265 11.92 -10.74 6.62
N ILE A 266 11.55 -11.21 7.82
CA ILE A 266 12.45 -11.33 8.97
C ILE A 266 12.60 -12.80 9.37
N GLY A 267 13.86 -13.22 9.51
CA GLY A 267 14.21 -14.56 9.95
C GLY A 267 14.00 -15.59 8.84
N ARG A 268 15.08 -16.12 8.30
CA ARG A 268 15.06 -17.18 7.29
C ARG A 268 14.85 -18.54 7.97
N VAL A 269 14.08 -19.42 7.33
CA VAL A 269 13.74 -20.73 7.90
C VAL A 269 14.44 -21.87 7.19
N GLN A 270 14.46 -21.83 5.86
CA GLN A 270 14.88 -22.95 5.03
C GLN A 270 16.26 -22.70 4.40
N THR A 271 17.10 -23.74 4.40
CA THR A 271 18.35 -23.78 3.63
C THR A 271 18.15 -24.50 2.30
N GLN A 272 18.90 -24.09 1.29
CA GLN A 272 18.99 -24.80 0.02
C GLN A 272 20.11 -25.86 0.08
N GLU A 273 19.82 -27.08 -0.36
CA GLU A 273 20.76 -28.22 -0.26
C GLU A 273 22.03 -28.04 -1.09
N MET A 274 21.99 -27.24 -2.15
CA MET A 274 23.12 -27.06 -3.06
C MET A 274 24.29 -26.29 -2.44
N ASP A 275 24.00 -25.36 -1.53
CA ASP A 275 24.99 -24.43 -0.98
C ASP A 275 24.91 -24.24 0.55
N ASP A 276 23.97 -24.90 1.22
CA ASP A 276 23.66 -24.78 2.65
C ASP A 276 23.40 -23.31 3.09
N LEU A 277 22.91 -22.46 2.19
CA LEU A 277 22.55 -21.08 2.50
C LEU A 277 21.04 -20.94 2.71
N PHE A 278 20.67 -19.96 3.52
CA PHE A 278 19.28 -19.62 3.78
C PHE A 278 18.71 -18.69 2.71
N TYR A 279 17.52 -19.02 2.19
CA TYR A 279 16.80 -18.25 1.19
C TYR A 279 15.39 -17.89 1.69
N ILE A 280 14.82 -16.81 1.12
CA ILE A 280 13.41 -16.47 1.22
C ILE A 280 12.86 -16.35 -0.20
N CYS A 281 11.76 -17.03 -0.46
CA CYS A 281 11.06 -17.00 -1.73
C CYS A 281 9.59 -16.63 -1.54
N VAL A 282 9.08 -15.73 -2.39
CA VAL A 282 7.69 -15.23 -2.35
C VAL A 282 7.05 -15.43 -3.71
N SER A 283 5.90 -16.11 -3.75
CA SER A 283 5.13 -16.33 -4.97
C SER A 283 4.22 -15.17 -5.28
N HIS A 284 3.57 -14.61 -4.26
CA HIS A 284 2.54 -13.61 -4.49
C HIS A 284 2.39 -12.63 -3.33
N VAL A 285 2.15 -11.37 -3.67
CA VAL A 285 1.89 -10.29 -2.73
C VAL A 285 0.63 -9.52 -3.15
N LYS A 286 -0.21 -9.21 -2.18
CA LYS A 286 -1.40 -8.36 -2.30
C LYS A 286 -1.43 -7.30 -1.23
N VAL A 287 -1.91 -6.11 -1.57
CA VAL A 287 -2.17 -5.05 -0.59
C VAL A 287 -3.64 -4.68 -0.67
N GLY A 288 -4.35 -4.91 0.43
CA GLY A 288 -5.75 -4.55 0.59
C GLY A 288 -5.89 -3.12 1.09
N GLY A 289 -6.52 -2.28 0.27
CA GLY A 289 -6.75 -0.89 0.58
C GLY A 289 -7.83 -0.27 -0.29
N ARG A 290 -8.02 1.03 -0.14
CA ARG A 290 -8.93 1.82 -0.96
C ARG A 290 -8.30 3.19 -1.28
N PRO A 291 -8.32 3.61 -2.55
CA PRO A 291 -7.87 4.96 -2.91
C PRO A 291 -8.84 6.01 -2.36
N LEU A 292 -8.32 7.22 -2.13
CA LEU A 292 -9.13 8.41 -1.85
C LEU A 292 -9.31 9.28 -3.10
N SER A 293 -8.63 8.92 -4.20
CA SER A 293 -8.90 9.45 -5.52
C SER A 293 -10.23 8.90 -6.08
N PRO A 294 -10.91 9.63 -6.97
CA PRO A 294 -10.55 10.95 -7.51
C PRO A 294 -10.95 12.14 -6.61
N GLY A 295 -11.58 11.92 -5.46
CA GLY A 295 -12.02 13.00 -4.58
C GLY A 295 -10.86 13.78 -3.91
N PHE A 296 -9.76 13.08 -3.63
CA PHE A 296 -8.56 13.64 -3.04
C PHE A 296 -7.32 13.19 -3.81
N ASP A 297 -6.37 14.10 -3.95
CA ASP A 297 -5.06 13.82 -4.53
C ASP A 297 -3.96 14.49 -3.70
N VAL A 298 -2.75 13.94 -3.75
CA VAL A 298 -1.59 14.51 -3.06
C VAL A 298 -0.42 14.70 -4.00
N GLN A 299 0.27 15.84 -3.87
CA GLN A 299 1.47 16.12 -4.64
C GLN A 299 2.62 16.47 -3.71
N MET A 300 3.77 15.82 -3.91
CA MET A 300 4.98 16.13 -3.16
C MET A 300 5.56 17.47 -3.62
N LEU A 301 6.02 18.27 -2.66
CA LEU A 301 6.55 19.60 -2.93
C LEU A 301 8.05 19.54 -3.27
N GLU A 302 8.44 20.23 -4.34
CA GLU A 302 9.81 20.19 -4.90
C GLU A 302 10.81 21.15 -4.23
N GLN A 303 10.36 22.00 -3.30
CA GLN A 303 11.22 23.06 -2.76
C GLN A 303 12.25 22.50 -1.77
N GLN A 304 13.51 22.94 -1.88
CA GLN A 304 14.67 22.37 -1.15
C GLN A 304 14.53 22.36 0.38
N GLU A 305 13.66 23.20 0.95
CA GLU A 305 13.40 23.29 2.40
C GLU A 305 12.16 22.48 2.86
N SER A 306 11.38 21.90 1.93
CA SER A 306 10.12 21.20 2.21
C SER A 306 10.10 19.72 1.80
N SER A 307 11.28 19.08 1.68
CA SER A 307 11.37 17.63 1.43
C SER A 307 10.49 16.86 2.42
N GLY A 308 9.58 16.04 1.87
CA GLY A 308 8.59 15.27 2.63
C GLY A 308 7.31 16.01 3.01
N LYS A 309 7.08 17.23 2.51
CA LYS A 309 5.79 17.91 2.58
C LYS A 309 4.97 17.71 1.30
N PHE A 310 3.65 17.72 1.48
CA PHE A 310 2.68 17.49 0.41
C PHE A 310 1.65 18.61 0.35
N SER A 311 1.16 18.93 -0.84
CA SER A 311 -0.13 19.60 -1.00
C SER A 311 -1.23 18.55 -1.14
N MET A 312 -2.40 18.84 -0.61
CA MET A 312 -3.60 18.00 -0.80
C MET A 312 -4.63 18.76 -1.63
N THR A 313 -5.03 18.19 -2.75
CA THR A 313 -6.10 18.72 -3.59
C THR A 313 -7.42 18.01 -3.28
N TYR A 314 -8.49 18.77 -3.14
CA TYR A 314 -9.84 18.27 -2.92
C TYR A 314 -10.74 18.69 -4.08
N ASN A 315 -11.39 17.73 -4.73
CA ASN A 315 -12.37 17.98 -5.77
C ASN A 315 -13.76 17.53 -5.30
N HIS A 316 -14.65 18.49 -5.08
CA HIS A 316 -15.97 18.23 -4.52
C HIS A 316 -16.85 17.36 -5.43
N GLU A 317 -16.85 17.64 -6.74
CA GLU A 317 -17.69 16.92 -7.70
C GLU A 317 -17.24 15.46 -7.81
N MET A 318 -15.93 15.24 -7.96
CA MET A 318 -15.34 13.89 -8.03
C MET A 318 -15.53 13.13 -6.71
N PHE A 319 -15.47 13.84 -5.57
CA PHE A 319 -15.76 13.24 -4.27
C PHE A 319 -17.22 12.76 -4.16
N GLN A 320 -18.20 13.53 -4.64
CA GLN A 320 -19.59 13.08 -4.64
C GLN A 320 -19.79 11.89 -5.57
N CYS A 321 -19.21 11.92 -6.78
CA CYS A 321 -19.25 10.77 -7.69
C CYS A 321 -18.67 9.51 -7.04
N MET A 322 -17.50 9.61 -6.40
CA MET A 322 -16.86 8.51 -5.68
C MET A 322 -17.77 7.93 -4.59
N LEU A 323 -18.47 8.78 -3.82
CA LEU A 323 -19.39 8.31 -2.79
C LEU A 323 -20.62 7.60 -3.37
N THR A 324 -21.13 8.05 -4.52
CA THR A 324 -22.28 7.43 -5.19
C THR A 324 -21.92 6.05 -5.75
N THR A 325 -20.79 5.92 -6.45
CA THR A 325 -20.32 4.64 -7.00
C THR A 325 -20.13 3.57 -5.93
N LEU A 326 -19.65 3.96 -4.73
CA LEU A 326 -19.51 3.05 -3.59
C LEU A 326 -20.85 2.57 -3.03
N ALA A 327 -21.89 3.41 -3.10
CA ALA A 327 -23.23 3.04 -2.66
C ALA A 327 -23.92 2.08 -3.62
N ASP A 328 -23.63 2.21 -4.92
CA ASP A 328 -24.24 1.41 -5.99
C ASP A 328 -23.53 0.06 -6.20
N GLY A 329 -22.35 -0.14 -5.59
CA GLY A 329 -21.62 -1.42 -5.62
C GLY A 329 -20.87 -1.69 -6.94
N GLU A 330 -20.74 -0.70 -7.81
CA GLU A 330 -20.09 -0.80 -9.11
C GLU A 330 -18.59 -0.46 -9.00
N ASP A 331 -17.79 -1.38 -8.44
CA ASP A 331 -16.34 -1.18 -8.28
C ASP A 331 -15.57 -1.14 -9.63
N ASP A 332 -16.19 -1.65 -10.69
CA ASP A 332 -15.56 -1.92 -11.99
C ASP A 332 -15.34 -0.63 -12.84
N ASP A 333 -16.10 0.44 -12.56
CA ASP A 333 -16.08 1.66 -13.38
C ASP A 333 -14.97 2.65 -12.97
N LEU A 334 -14.50 2.59 -11.72
CA LEU A 334 -13.32 3.36 -11.28
C LEU A 334 -12.05 2.88 -11.99
N SER A 335 -11.90 1.57 -12.20
CA SER A 335 -10.78 0.96 -12.95
C SER A 335 -10.69 1.44 -14.40
N ARG A 336 -11.80 1.84 -15.03
CA ARG A 336 -11.83 2.31 -16.42
C ARG A 336 -11.38 3.75 -16.61
N LEU A 337 -11.48 4.57 -15.56
CA LEU A 337 -10.95 5.95 -15.56
C LEU A 337 -9.42 5.97 -15.45
N PHE A 338 -8.83 4.93 -14.86
CA PHE A 338 -7.38 4.71 -14.85
C PHE A 338 -7.01 3.93 -16.10
N GLY A 339 -6.56 4.63 -17.15
CA GLY A 339 -6.09 4.01 -18.38
C GLY A 339 -5.13 2.85 -18.08
N GLN A 340 -5.57 1.62 -18.29
CA GLN A 340 -4.75 0.44 -18.19
C GLN A 340 -3.79 0.43 -19.38
N ASP A 341 -2.61 1.03 -19.18
CA ASP A 341 -1.47 0.69 -20.02
C ASP A 341 -0.88 -0.58 -19.42
N GLU A 342 -1.35 -1.74 -19.90
CA GLU A 342 -0.80 -3.06 -19.59
C GLU A 342 0.67 -3.11 -20.03
N ARG A 343 1.57 -2.58 -19.21
CA ARG A 343 3.00 -2.67 -19.46
C ARG A 343 3.43 -4.11 -19.21
N ASN A 344 3.61 -4.84 -20.30
CA ASN A 344 4.24 -6.16 -20.43
C ASN A 344 5.70 -6.17 -19.93
N VAL A 345 5.92 -5.93 -18.63
CA VAL A 345 7.26 -5.96 -18.02
C VAL A 345 7.80 -7.40 -17.97
N GLY A 346 6.92 -8.40 -17.80
CA GLY A 346 7.31 -9.81 -17.83
C GLY A 346 7.84 -10.26 -19.20
N LEU A 347 7.27 -9.73 -20.29
CA LEU A 347 7.73 -10.03 -21.65
C LEU A 347 9.11 -9.41 -21.94
N LEU A 348 9.37 -8.19 -21.46
CA LEU A 348 10.66 -7.51 -21.62
C LEU A 348 11.80 -8.21 -20.85
N GLY A 349 11.54 -8.69 -19.63
CA GLY A 349 12.51 -9.48 -18.87
C GLY A 349 12.87 -10.80 -19.56
N TYR A 350 11.87 -11.46 -20.15
CA TYR A 350 12.05 -12.69 -20.93
C TYR A 350 12.79 -12.45 -22.26
N LEU A 351 12.45 -11.38 -22.99
CA LEU A 351 13.06 -11.04 -24.29
C LEU A 351 14.50 -10.52 -24.16
N LEU A 352 14.84 -9.83 -23.07
CA LEU A 352 16.20 -9.31 -22.83
C LEU A 352 17.18 -10.38 -22.30
N GLY A 353 16.68 -11.50 -21.77
CA GLY A 353 17.50 -12.68 -21.42
C GLY A 353 17.73 -13.66 -22.59
N GLY A 354 17.12 -13.40 -23.74
CA GLY A 354 17.02 -14.34 -24.87
C GLY A 354 18.19 -14.33 -25.85
N VAL A 355 19.44 -14.53 -25.39
CA VAL A 355 20.48 -15.23 -26.16
C VAL A 355 21.40 -15.99 -25.19
N GLN A 356 20.90 -17.04 -24.58
CA GLN A 356 21.73 -18.16 -24.14
C GLN A 356 20.92 -19.45 -24.25
N GLN A 357 21.61 -20.49 -24.73
CA GLN A 357 21.10 -21.81 -25.07
C GLN A 357 20.30 -22.44 -23.91
N PRO A 358 19.39 -23.40 -24.20
CA PRO A 358 18.67 -24.10 -23.15
C PRO A 358 19.69 -24.73 -22.20
N VAL A 359 19.69 -24.26 -20.95
CA VAL A 359 20.34 -25.00 -19.88
C VAL A 359 19.58 -26.31 -19.82
N HIS A 360 20.25 -27.40 -20.21
CA HIS A 360 19.75 -28.75 -19.98
C HIS A 360 19.44 -28.84 -18.47
N MET A 361 18.15 -28.86 -18.13
CA MET A 361 17.76 -29.46 -16.86
C MET A 361 18.29 -30.89 -16.94
N HIS A 362 19.27 -31.22 -16.11
CA HIS A 362 19.51 -32.62 -15.82
C HIS A 362 18.21 -33.13 -15.19
N PRO A 363 17.55 -34.13 -15.77
CA PRO A 363 16.50 -34.84 -15.07
C PRO A 363 17.08 -35.29 -13.73
N TRP A 364 16.38 -34.99 -12.65
CA TRP A 364 16.57 -35.74 -11.41
C TRP A 364 16.33 -37.19 -11.82
N GLU A 365 17.38 -38.00 -11.83
CA GLU A 365 17.25 -39.43 -12.06
C GLU A 365 16.43 -39.96 -10.89
N ASP A 366 15.20 -40.38 -11.19
CA ASP A 366 14.40 -41.21 -10.29
C ASP A 366 15.18 -42.53 -10.14
N ASP A 367 15.97 -42.64 -9.07
CA ASP A 367 16.51 -43.93 -8.62
C ASP A 367 15.34 -44.76 -8.07
N ASP A 368 14.50 -45.29 -8.97
CA ASP A 368 13.59 -46.39 -8.70
C ASP A 368 14.43 -47.68 -8.64
N ASP A 369 14.89 -48.01 -7.44
CA ASP A 369 15.57 -49.27 -7.11
C ASP A 369 14.51 -50.40 -7.03
N ASP A 370 13.95 -50.80 -8.18
CA ASP A 370 13.15 -52.02 -8.32
C ASP A 370 14.09 -53.23 -8.42
N SER A 371 14.47 -53.74 -7.24
CA SER A 371 15.09 -55.05 -7.07
C SER A 371 14.04 -56.16 -7.23
N ASP A 372 13.74 -56.56 -8.46
CA ASP A 372 13.01 -57.81 -8.73
C ASP A 372 14.02 -58.98 -8.86
N GLU A 373 14.20 -59.71 -7.75
CA GLU A 373 14.82 -61.04 -7.73
C GLU A 373 13.91 -62.04 -8.48
N GLU A 374 14.25 -62.39 -9.72
CA GLU A 374 13.64 -63.53 -10.42
C GLU A 374 14.04 -64.85 -9.74
N MET A 375 13.14 -65.40 -8.91
CA MET A 375 13.18 -66.79 -8.47
C MET A 375 12.83 -67.73 -9.64
N GLU A 376 13.84 -68.33 -10.25
CA GLU A 376 13.67 -69.40 -11.23
C GLU A 376 13.29 -70.72 -10.52
N PHE A 377 12.02 -71.13 -10.68
CA PHE A 377 11.50 -72.41 -10.22
C PHE A 377 12.05 -73.55 -11.09
N VAL A 378 12.83 -74.45 -10.47
CA VAL A 378 13.21 -75.74 -11.06
C VAL A 378 12.00 -76.65 -11.13
N LEU A 379 11.53 -76.97 -12.35
CA LEU A 379 10.62 -78.07 -12.60
C LEU A 379 11.44 -79.35 -12.85
N HIS A 380 11.26 -80.34 -11.97
CA HIS A 380 11.54 -81.75 -12.28
C HIS A 380 10.42 -82.29 -13.18
N ASP A 381 10.79 -83.03 -14.22
CA ASP A 381 10.26 -84.37 -14.52
C ASP A 381 10.96 -84.96 -15.76
N ASP A 382 11.78 -85.99 -15.53
CA ASP A 382 11.86 -87.32 -16.19
C ASP A 382 13.26 -87.96 -16.09
#